data_AF-A0A938IX30-F1
#
_entry.id   AF-A0A938IX30-F1
#
_cell.length_a   1.000
_cell.length_b   1.000
_cell.length_c   1.000
_cell.angle_alpha   90.00
_cell.angle_beta   90.00
_cell.angle_gamma   90.00
#
_symmetry.space_group_name_H-M   'P 1'
#
loop_
_entity.id
_entity.type
_entity.pdbx_description
1 polymer ?
#
loop_
_entity_poly.entity_id
_entity_poly.type
_entity_poly.pdbx_seq_one_letter_code
_entity_poly.pdbx_strand_id
1 'polypeptide(L)'
;MVSRSTLPHILVCAGTVAEWTATDAEKWKKRLVLLAQAAQRGGAEWVTLVPYGPGAVSQVEHLRATLCDQCGGEPYADRIIVLGEHGVTVIVDLCADGQERIARAASKIGASHITEQRLAATISAPAPGEPDLVVVLGSAVDIPPSLVWELAYAEIVFLDAPWSGLDAEHLEMAIDDFARRDRRFGGIDS
;
A
#
# COMPACT_ATOMS: atom_id res chain seq x y z
N MET A 1 30.47 -6.49 3.04
CA MET A 1 29.58 -5.53 3.73
C MET A 1 28.19 -5.78 3.16
N VAL A 2 27.36 -6.54 3.87
CA VAL A 2 26.00 -6.85 3.41
C VAL A 2 25.28 -5.51 3.29
N SER A 3 24.92 -5.11 2.07
CA SER A 3 24.07 -3.95 1.86
C SER A 3 22.79 -4.22 2.65
N ARG A 4 22.51 -3.45 3.71
CA ARG A 4 21.19 -3.49 4.35
C ARG A 4 20.18 -3.30 3.22
N SER A 5 19.22 -4.22 3.07
CA SER A 5 18.15 -4.01 2.10
C SER A 5 17.46 -2.72 2.49
N THR A 6 17.54 -1.70 1.64
CA THR A 6 16.72 -0.52 1.80
C THR A 6 15.26 -0.96 1.69
N LEU A 7 14.38 -0.47 2.55
CA LEU A 7 12.94 -0.72 2.52
C LEU A 7 12.23 0.51 1.92
N PRO A 8 12.45 0.91 0.64
CA PRO A 8 11.93 2.17 0.12
C PRO A 8 10.40 2.24 0.12
N HIS A 9 9.70 1.11 -0.07
CA HIS A 9 8.25 1.09 -0.23
C HIS A 9 7.61 -0.06 0.55
N ILE A 10 6.67 0.30 1.43
CA ILE A 10 5.80 -0.61 2.17
C ILE A 10 4.39 -0.53 1.57
N LEU A 11 3.75 -1.67 1.36
CA LEU A 11 2.33 -1.72 1.03
C LEU A 11 1.56 -2.34 2.20
N VAL A 12 0.47 -1.70 2.61
CA VAL A 12 -0.43 -2.16 3.66
C VAL A 12 -1.79 -2.47 3.04
N CYS A 13 -2.22 -3.71 3.12
CA CYS A 13 -3.56 -4.14 2.75
C CYS A 13 -4.39 -4.32 4.02
N ALA A 14 -5.35 -3.42 4.26
CA ALA A 14 -6.09 -3.41 5.51
C ALA A 14 -7.48 -2.79 5.38
N GLY A 15 -8.49 -3.47 5.93
CA GLY A 15 -9.87 -2.99 5.95
C GLY A 15 -10.56 -2.97 4.59
N THR A 16 -11.88 -3.03 4.59
CA THR A 16 -12.70 -2.91 3.39
C THR A 16 -13.00 -1.45 3.08
N VAL A 17 -13.40 -1.16 1.83
CA VAL A 17 -13.90 0.18 1.47
C VAL A 17 -15.07 0.62 2.37
N ALA A 18 -15.92 -0.31 2.80
CA ALA A 18 -17.01 -0.01 3.72
C ALA A 18 -16.52 0.45 5.10
N GLU A 19 -15.52 -0.23 5.68
CA GLU A 19 -14.89 0.18 6.94
C GLU A 19 -14.15 1.51 6.82
N TRP A 20 -13.51 1.72 5.68
CA TRP A 20 -12.83 2.97 5.34
C TRP A 20 -13.82 4.14 5.27
N THR A 21 -14.96 3.97 4.59
CA THR A 21 -16.04 4.95 4.54
C THR A 21 -16.69 5.20 5.91
N ALA A 22 -16.78 4.17 6.77
CA ALA A 22 -17.30 4.31 8.13
C ALA A 22 -16.30 4.95 9.12
N THR A 23 -15.04 5.09 8.72
CA THR A 23 -13.99 5.74 9.52
C THR A 23 -14.12 7.25 9.37
N ASP A 24 -14.30 7.97 10.48
CA ASP A 24 -14.39 9.43 10.48
C ASP A 24 -13.05 10.11 10.13
N ALA A 25 -13.12 11.38 9.74
CA ALA A 25 -11.95 12.14 9.27
C ALA A 25 -10.84 12.26 10.33
N GLU A 26 -11.17 12.37 11.61
CA GLU A 26 -10.18 12.47 12.68
C GLU A 26 -9.42 11.15 12.88
N LYS A 27 -10.10 10.01 12.79
CA LYS A 27 -9.46 8.70 12.77
C LYS A 27 -8.61 8.50 11.52
N TRP A 28 -9.07 8.96 10.35
CA TRP A 28 -8.28 8.92 9.12
C TRP A 28 -6.97 9.70 9.23
N LYS A 29 -7.01 10.95 9.71
CA LYS A 29 -5.80 11.76 9.95
C LYS A 29 -4.82 11.04 10.86
N LYS A 30 -5.30 10.49 11.98
CA LYS A 30 -4.47 9.71 12.91
C LYS A 30 -3.85 8.49 12.23
N ARG A 31 -4.61 7.80 11.37
CA ARG A 31 -4.10 6.65 10.62
C ARG A 31 -3.00 7.05 9.64
N LEU A 32 -3.20 8.12 8.87
CA LEU A 32 -2.24 8.61 7.90
C LEU A 32 -0.91 9.00 8.58
N VAL A 33 -0.99 9.69 9.72
CA VAL A 33 0.18 10.03 10.55
C VAL A 33 0.88 8.75 11.04
N LEU A 34 0.11 7.79 11.54
CA LEU A 34 0.63 6.52 12.04
C LEU A 34 1.38 5.74 10.95
N LEU A 35 0.79 5.60 9.76
CA LEU A 35 1.42 4.94 8.61
C LEU A 35 2.75 5.61 8.24
N ALA A 36 2.74 6.94 8.16
CA ALA A 36 3.95 7.71 7.84
C ALA A 36 5.05 7.53 8.89
N GLN A 37 4.71 7.60 10.19
CA GLN A 37 5.68 7.45 11.27
C GLN A 37 6.27 6.04 11.35
N ALA A 38 5.44 5.00 11.20
CA ALA A 38 5.93 3.62 11.21
C ALA A 38 6.89 3.36 10.04
N ALA A 39 6.53 3.84 8.84
CA ALA A 39 7.39 3.73 7.67
C ALA A 39 8.72 4.48 7.83
N GLN A 40 8.67 5.72 8.33
CA GLN A 40 9.86 6.49 8.64
C GLN A 40 10.81 5.72 9.58
N ARG A 41 10.28 5.12 10.65
CA ARG A 41 11.07 4.31 11.62
C ARG A 41 11.71 3.10 10.95
N GLY A 42 11.02 2.48 10.00
CA GLY A 42 11.55 1.40 9.17
C GLY A 42 12.52 1.82 8.07
N GLY A 43 12.74 3.13 7.88
CA GLY A 43 13.56 3.67 6.80
C GLY A 43 12.88 3.66 5.43
N ALA A 44 11.55 3.55 5.40
CA ALA A 44 10.76 3.64 4.19
C ALA A 44 10.35 5.08 3.88
N GLU A 45 10.38 5.41 2.59
CA GLU A 45 9.97 6.72 2.08
C GLU A 45 8.53 6.70 1.56
N TRP A 46 7.99 5.51 1.27
CA TRP A 46 6.68 5.33 0.66
C TRP A 46 5.85 4.29 1.41
N VAL A 47 4.59 4.62 1.68
CA VAL A 47 3.58 3.66 2.11
C VAL A 47 2.40 3.70 1.17
N THR A 48 2.01 2.56 0.61
CA THR A 48 0.73 2.43 -0.11
C THR A 48 -0.27 1.69 0.74
N LEU A 49 -1.41 2.32 1.05
CA LEU A 49 -2.55 1.69 1.68
C LEU A 49 -3.56 1.27 0.58
N VAL A 50 -3.91 -0.02 0.55
CA VAL A 50 -4.97 -0.59 -0.31
C VAL A 50 -6.04 -1.27 0.55
N PRO A 51 -7.32 -1.26 0.13
CA PRO A 51 -8.36 -1.97 0.85
C PRO A 51 -8.27 -3.47 0.56
N TYR A 52 -8.74 -4.28 1.51
CA TYR A 52 -8.81 -5.74 1.43
C TYR A 52 -9.85 -6.21 0.40
N GLY A 53 -10.94 -5.48 0.23
CA GLY A 53 -12.05 -5.90 -0.61
C GLY A 53 -12.88 -4.75 -1.16
N PRO A 54 -13.74 -5.04 -2.15
CA PRO A 54 -14.44 -4.03 -2.94
C PRO A 54 -15.43 -3.21 -2.13
N GLY A 55 -15.77 -2.04 -2.67
CA GLY A 55 -16.86 -1.20 -2.19
C GLY A 55 -17.69 -0.66 -3.35
N ALA A 56 -18.86 -0.13 -3.01
CA ALA A 56 -19.69 0.55 -3.99
C ALA A 56 -19.01 1.82 -4.50
N VAL A 57 -19.26 2.19 -5.76
CA VAL A 57 -18.72 3.41 -6.37
C VAL A 57 -18.99 4.65 -5.51
N SER A 58 -20.19 4.77 -4.96
CA SER A 58 -20.57 5.88 -4.07
C SER A 58 -19.76 5.93 -2.77
N GLN A 59 -19.33 4.78 -2.24
CA GLN A 59 -18.46 4.72 -1.06
C GLN A 59 -17.06 5.21 -1.40
N VAL A 60 -16.53 4.82 -2.57
CA VAL A 60 -15.23 5.27 -3.07
C VAL A 60 -15.23 6.79 -3.32
N GLU A 61 -16.29 7.33 -3.94
CA GLU A 61 -16.44 8.77 -4.18
C GLU A 61 -16.52 9.56 -2.87
N HIS A 62 -17.31 9.08 -1.91
CA HIS A 62 -17.43 9.72 -0.59
C HIS A 62 -16.11 9.68 0.19
N LEU A 63 -15.41 8.55 0.14
CA LEU A 63 -14.12 8.40 0.79
C LEU A 63 -13.06 9.31 0.16
N ARG A 64 -13.06 9.43 -1.17
CA ARG A 64 -12.20 10.38 -1.89
C ARG A 64 -12.43 11.80 -1.40
N ALA A 65 -13.69 12.24 -1.34
CA ALA A 65 -14.02 13.58 -0.83
C ALA A 65 -13.54 13.77 0.61
N THR A 66 -13.76 12.78 1.49
CA THR A 66 -13.31 12.84 2.89
C THR A 66 -11.80 12.97 3.01
N LEU A 67 -11.04 12.16 2.26
CA LEU A 67 -9.58 12.18 2.30
C LEU A 67 -9.00 13.48 1.74
N CYS A 68 -9.55 14.00 0.64
CA CYS A 68 -9.08 15.25 0.06
C CYS A 68 -9.49 16.47 0.92
N ASP A 69 -10.78 16.61 1.19
CA ASP A 69 -11.35 17.83 1.78
C ASP A 69 -11.05 17.95 3.27
N GLN A 70 -10.90 16.81 3.96
CA GLN A 70 -10.79 16.80 5.42
C GLN A 70 -9.47 16.21 5.93
N CYS A 71 -8.73 15.43 5.14
CA CYS A 71 -7.49 14.79 5.60
C CYS A 71 -6.22 15.36 4.96
N GLY A 72 -6.33 16.39 4.11
CA GLY A 72 -5.19 17.03 3.44
C GLY A 72 -4.60 16.16 2.32
N GLY A 73 -5.39 15.26 1.76
CA GLY A 73 -4.99 14.43 0.63
C GLY A 73 -5.06 15.19 -0.70
N GLU A 74 -4.05 14.99 -1.54
CA GLU A 74 -4.00 15.54 -2.89
C GLU A 74 -4.31 14.43 -3.91
N PRO A 75 -5.21 14.66 -4.87
CA PRO A 75 -5.51 13.68 -5.91
C PRO A 75 -4.28 13.37 -6.77
N TYR A 76 -4.05 12.08 -7.04
CA TYR A 76 -3.07 11.61 -8.02
C TYR A 76 -3.69 10.53 -8.89
N ALA A 77 -4.20 10.93 -10.05
CA ALA A 77 -5.04 10.07 -10.88
C ALA A 77 -6.16 9.43 -10.03
N ASP A 78 -6.22 8.09 -9.98
CA ASP A 78 -7.22 7.35 -9.21
C ASP A 78 -6.87 7.22 -7.71
N ARG A 79 -5.73 7.74 -7.28
CA ARG A 79 -5.19 7.63 -5.91
C ARG A 79 -5.22 8.97 -5.18
N ILE A 80 -4.88 8.94 -3.90
CA ILE A 80 -4.74 10.12 -3.05
C ILE A 80 -3.36 10.07 -2.38
N ILE A 81 -2.65 11.19 -2.39
CA ILE A 81 -1.34 11.32 -1.78
C ILE A 81 -1.47 12.20 -0.55
N VAL A 82 -0.88 11.76 0.55
CA VAL A 82 -0.73 12.55 1.78
C VAL A 82 0.75 12.63 2.09
N LEU A 83 1.29 13.86 2.14
CA LEU A 83 2.66 14.09 2.57
C LEU A 83 2.72 13.98 4.09
N GLY A 84 3.39 12.93 4.57
CA GLY A 84 3.68 12.71 5.98
C GLY A 84 4.88 13.51 6.46
N GLU A 85 5.21 13.34 7.74
CA GLU A 85 6.39 13.95 8.33
C GLU A 85 7.68 13.39 7.70
N HIS A 86 8.76 14.17 7.75
CA HIS A 86 10.10 13.73 7.33
C HIS A 86 10.22 13.22 5.88
N GLY A 87 9.29 13.61 5.00
CA GLY A 87 9.32 13.27 3.57
C GLY A 87 8.70 11.93 3.22
N VAL A 88 8.10 11.21 4.18
CA VAL A 88 7.36 9.98 3.88
C VAL A 88 6.08 10.33 3.13
N THR A 89 5.82 9.63 2.04
CA THR A 89 4.59 9.80 1.26
C THR A 89 3.64 8.62 1.48
N VAL A 90 2.43 8.92 1.93
CA VAL A 90 1.35 7.94 2.06
C VAL A 90 0.46 8.02 0.82
N ILE A 91 0.34 6.91 0.12
CA ILE A 91 -0.54 6.72 -1.03
C ILE A 91 -1.76 5.95 -0.53
N VAL A 92 -2.96 6.47 -0.72
CA VAL A 92 -4.21 5.73 -0.53
C VAL A 92 -4.73 5.36 -1.91
N ASP A 93 -4.61 4.09 -2.27
CA ASP A 93 -5.19 3.54 -3.50
C ASP A 93 -6.56 2.94 -3.18
N LEU A 94 -7.60 3.53 -3.78
CA LEU A 94 -8.99 3.17 -3.54
C LEU A 94 -9.44 1.96 -4.37
N CYS A 95 -8.60 1.45 -5.26
CA CYS A 95 -8.88 0.28 -6.08
C CYS A 95 -8.68 -1.01 -5.27
N ALA A 96 -9.78 -1.71 -5.00
CA ALA A 96 -9.81 -2.91 -4.19
C ALA A 96 -9.60 -4.22 -4.95
N ASP A 97 -9.44 -4.15 -6.27
CA ASP A 97 -9.23 -5.30 -7.14
C ASP A 97 -7.93 -5.10 -7.93
N GLY A 98 -6.94 -5.97 -7.69
CA GLY A 98 -5.65 -5.88 -8.34
C GLY A 98 -5.70 -6.21 -9.83
N GLN A 99 -6.65 -7.03 -10.28
CA GLN A 99 -6.85 -7.30 -11.71
C GLN A 99 -7.43 -6.08 -12.41
N GLU A 100 -8.39 -5.41 -11.77
CA GLU A 100 -8.91 -4.13 -12.26
C GLU A 100 -7.79 -3.08 -12.35
N ARG A 101 -6.93 -2.99 -11.32
CA ARG A 101 -5.77 -2.09 -11.32
C ARG A 101 -4.84 -2.36 -12.50
N ILE A 102 -4.54 -3.63 -12.78
CA ILE A 102 -3.74 -4.04 -13.95
C ILE A 102 -4.42 -3.62 -15.26
N ALA A 103 -5.72 -3.89 -15.42
CA ALA A 103 -6.46 -3.56 -16.62
C ALA A 103 -6.50 -2.04 -16.88
N ARG A 104 -6.71 -1.24 -15.82
CA ARG A 104 -6.65 0.23 -15.88
C ARG A 104 -5.26 0.73 -16.25
N ALA A 105 -4.21 0.18 -15.64
CA ALA A 105 -2.84 0.53 -15.95
C ALA A 105 -2.47 0.21 -17.40
N ALA A 106 -2.79 -0.99 -17.88
CA ALA A 106 -2.61 -1.40 -19.27
C ALA A 106 -3.34 -0.47 -20.25
N SER A 107 -4.60 -0.13 -19.95
CA SER A 107 -5.41 0.80 -20.75
C SER A 107 -4.81 2.20 -20.81
N LYS A 108 -4.28 2.70 -19.68
CA LYS A 108 -3.62 4.01 -19.58
C LYS A 108 -2.31 4.06 -20.37
N ILE A 109 -1.53 2.99 -20.40
CA ILE A 109 -0.27 2.91 -21.14
C ILE A 109 -0.54 2.81 -22.66
N GLY A 110 -1.57 2.09 -23.04
CA GLY A 110 -1.93 1.82 -24.43
C GLY A 110 -1.18 0.61 -25.00
N ALA A 111 -1.86 -0.14 -25.88
CA ALA A 111 -1.43 -1.45 -26.35
C ALA A 111 -0.05 -1.47 -27.05
N SER A 112 0.33 -0.38 -27.73
CA SER A 112 1.63 -0.27 -28.43
C SER A 112 2.81 0.04 -27.51
N HIS A 113 2.55 0.40 -26.25
CA HIS A 113 3.58 0.84 -25.31
C HIS A 113 3.64 -0.02 -24.06
N ILE A 114 2.77 -1.02 -23.92
CA ILE A 114 2.75 -1.86 -22.74
C ILE A 114 4.01 -2.72 -22.65
N THR A 115 4.69 -2.62 -21.51
CA THR A 115 5.82 -3.48 -21.12
C THR A 115 5.67 -3.76 -19.62
N GLU A 116 6.28 -4.84 -19.12
CA GLU A 116 6.28 -5.16 -17.68
C GLU A 116 6.79 -3.99 -16.85
N GLN A 117 7.89 -3.35 -17.28
CA GLN A 117 8.45 -2.17 -16.61
C GLN A 117 7.46 -1.00 -16.54
N ARG A 118 6.75 -0.69 -17.64
CA ARG A 118 5.78 0.41 -17.66
C ARG A 118 4.54 0.08 -16.85
N LEU A 119 4.14 -1.19 -16.84
CA LEU A 119 3.03 -1.69 -16.05
C LEU A 119 3.35 -1.58 -14.56
N ALA A 120 4.50 -2.12 -14.12
CA ALA A 120 5.00 -2.02 -12.75
C ALA A 120 5.11 -0.58 -12.26
N ALA A 121 5.68 0.31 -13.08
CA ALA A 121 5.77 1.73 -12.77
C ALA A 121 4.40 2.39 -12.64
N THR A 122 3.44 2.05 -13.51
CA THR A 122 2.08 2.63 -13.47
C THR A 122 1.28 2.10 -12.28
N ILE A 123 1.44 0.83 -11.93
CA ILE A 123 0.81 0.18 -10.76
C ILE A 123 1.40 0.71 -9.45
N SER A 124 2.69 1.04 -9.41
CA SER A 124 3.33 1.52 -8.17
C SER A 124 3.22 3.04 -8.00
N ALA A 125 3.02 3.81 -9.08
CA ALA A 125 3.03 5.26 -9.07
C ALA A 125 2.06 5.88 -8.03
N PRO A 126 2.48 6.89 -7.26
CA PRO A 126 3.72 7.67 -7.42
C PRO A 126 4.97 7.06 -6.75
N ALA A 127 4.88 5.91 -6.06
CA ALA A 127 6.06 5.27 -5.50
C ALA A 127 7.06 4.89 -6.63
N PRO A 128 8.38 4.96 -6.38
CA PRO A 128 9.40 4.77 -7.40
C PRO A 128 9.51 3.32 -7.91
N GLY A 129 8.93 2.37 -7.18
CA GLY A 129 8.97 0.95 -7.53
C GLY A 129 7.97 0.12 -6.73
N GLU A 130 7.97 -1.17 -7.00
CA GLU A 130 7.15 -2.17 -6.33
C GLU A 130 7.45 -2.22 -4.82
N PRO A 131 6.49 -2.63 -3.97
CA PRO A 131 6.73 -2.74 -2.55
C PRO A 131 7.75 -3.84 -2.25
N ASP A 132 8.61 -3.60 -1.26
CA ASP A 132 9.53 -4.61 -0.74
C ASP A 132 8.87 -5.44 0.37
N LEU A 133 7.95 -4.82 1.11
CA LEU A 133 7.17 -5.43 2.18
C LEU A 133 5.68 -5.17 1.94
N VAL A 134 4.90 -6.24 1.99
CA VAL A 134 3.45 -6.21 1.97
C VAL A 134 2.94 -6.70 3.33
N VAL A 135 2.24 -5.82 4.04
CA VAL A 135 1.60 -6.12 5.31
C VAL A 135 0.12 -6.32 5.08
N VAL A 136 -0.39 -7.51 5.37
CA VAL A 136 -1.81 -7.86 5.24
C VAL A 136 -2.43 -7.93 6.63
N LEU A 137 -3.39 -7.06 6.91
CA LEU A 137 -4.15 -7.06 8.16
C LEU A 137 -5.48 -7.78 7.98
N GLY A 138 -5.74 -8.71 8.89
CA GLY A 138 -6.95 -9.52 8.93
C GLY A 138 -6.63 -11.00 8.99
N SER A 139 -7.66 -11.83 8.85
CA SER A 139 -7.49 -13.28 8.93
C SER A 139 -6.62 -13.79 7.77
N ALA A 140 -5.53 -14.49 8.08
CA ALA A 140 -4.54 -15.02 7.12
C ALA A 140 -5.05 -16.22 6.28
N VAL A 141 -6.35 -16.25 5.96
CA VAL A 141 -6.98 -17.38 5.25
C VAL A 141 -6.77 -17.32 3.75
N ASP A 142 -6.68 -16.12 3.16
CA ASP A 142 -6.54 -15.93 1.73
C ASP A 142 -5.71 -14.68 1.40
N ILE A 143 -5.12 -14.66 0.20
CA ILE A 143 -4.50 -13.46 -0.35
C ILE A 143 -5.63 -12.48 -0.75
N PRO A 144 -5.59 -11.22 -0.28
CA PRO A 144 -6.55 -10.21 -0.68
C PRO A 144 -6.63 -10.04 -2.20
N PRO A 145 -7.82 -9.94 -2.81
CA PRO A 145 -7.98 -9.67 -4.24
C PRO A 145 -7.31 -8.38 -4.72
N SER A 146 -7.05 -7.44 -3.81
CA SER A 146 -6.33 -6.20 -4.09
C SER A 146 -4.84 -6.40 -4.36
N LEU A 147 -4.27 -7.58 -4.08
CA LEU A 147 -2.85 -7.90 -4.23
C LEU A 147 -2.65 -8.92 -5.36
N VAL A 148 -2.09 -8.46 -6.49
CA VAL A 148 -1.88 -9.33 -7.66
C VAL A 148 -0.49 -9.12 -8.24
N TRP A 149 -0.19 -7.91 -8.73
CA TRP A 149 1.11 -7.60 -9.31
C TRP A 149 2.18 -7.40 -8.23
N GLU A 150 1.77 -6.78 -7.13
CA GLU A 150 2.62 -6.27 -6.04
C GLU A 150 3.34 -7.38 -5.26
N LEU A 151 2.94 -8.63 -5.41
CA LEU A 151 3.47 -9.77 -4.66
C LEU A 151 4.68 -10.46 -5.32
N ALA A 152 5.04 -10.09 -6.55
CA ALA A 152 6.01 -10.85 -7.35
C ALA A 152 7.37 -11.06 -6.65
N TYR A 153 7.85 -10.03 -5.93
CA TYR A 153 9.13 -10.07 -5.19
C TYR A 153 9.04 -9.44 -3.80
N ALA A 154 7.83 -9.11 -3.34
CA ALA A 154 7.61 -8.55 -2.02
C ALA A 154 7.66 -9.65 -0.96
N GLU A 155 8.23 -9.33 0.20
CA GLU A 155 8.01 -10.12 1.40
C GLU A 155 6.61 -9.85 1.95
N ILE A 156 5.93 -10.90 2.41
CA ILE A 156 4.57 -10.77 2.95
C ILE A 156 4.58 -11.06 4.45
N VAL A 157 3.92 -10.21 5.22
CA VAL A 157 3.63 -10.40 6.64
C VAL A 157 2.12 -10.32 6.86
N PHE A 158 1.54 -11.35 7.46
CA PHE A 158 0.14 -11.36 7.89
C PHE A 158 0.05 -10.98 9.36
N LEU A 159 -0.87 -10.08 9.69
CA LEU A 159 -1.15 -9.64 11.05
C LEU A 159 -2.63 -9.90 11.36
N ASP A 160 -2.87 -10.69 12.41
CA ASP A 160 -4.22 -10.97 12.89
C ASP A 160 -4.75 -9.78 13.72
N ALA A 161 -5.11 -8.71 13.01
CA ALA A 161 -5.66 -7.49 13.58
C ALA A 161 -6.75 -6.92 12.67
N PRO A 162 -7.86 -6.42 13.22
CA PRO A 162 -8.88 -5.74 12.43
C PRO A 162 -8.40 -4.35 11.99
N TRP A 163 -9.03 -3.78 10.96
CA TRP A 163 -8.75 -2.40 10.52
C TRP A 163 -8.81 -1.38 11.66
N SER A 164 -9.82 -1.48 12.52
CA SER A 164 -9.96 -0.60 13.69
C SER A 164 -8.79 -0.71 14.68
N GLY A 165 -8.11 -1.85 14.71
CA GLY A 165 -6.99 -2.16 15.60
C GLY A 165 -5.60 -1.88 15.04
N LEU A 166 -5.46 -1.51 13.76
CA LEU A 166 -4.15 -1.16 13.17
C LEU A 166 -3.47 -0.04 13.96
N ASP A 167 -2.30 -0.33 14.51
CA ASP A 167 -1.46 0.63 15.22
C ASP A 167 0.00 0.60 14.71
N ALA A 168 0.87 1.39 15.34
CA ALA A 168 2.28 1.52 14.95
C ALA A 168 3.09 0.25 15.26
N GLU A 169 2.76 -0.45 16.36
CA GLU A 169 3.47 -1.66 16.79
C GLU A 169 3.29 -2.78 15.77
N HIS A 170 2.09 -2.92 15.20
CA HIS A 170 1.82 -3.85 14.10
C HIS A 170 2.77 -3.66 12.91
N LEU A 171 2.99 -2.41 12.49
CA LEU A 171 3.88 -2.12 11.35
C LEU A 171 5.35 -2.28 11.73
N GLU A 172 5.75 -1.86 12.92
CA GLU A 172 7.11 -2.05 13.43
C GLU A 172 7.47 -3.54 13.49
N MET A 173 6.57 -4.38 13.99
CA MET A 173 6.74 -5.84 14.00
C MET A 173 6.92 -6.42 12.59
N ALA A 174 6.14 -5.94 11.62
CA ALA A 174 6.25 -6.41 10.23
C ALA A 174 7.57 -5.98 9.57
N ILE A 175 8.03 -4.76 9.85
CA ILE A 175 9.31 -4.21 9.39
C ILE A 175 10.48 -4.97 10.01
N ASP A 176 10.43 -5.26 11.30
CA ASP A 176 11.45 -6.03 12.00
C ASP A 176 11.52 -7.47 11.48
N ASP A 177 10.37 -8.07 11.15
CA ASP A 177 10.34 -9.39 10.52
C ASP A 177 10.99 -9.36 9.14
N PHE A 178 10.65 -8.38 8.31
CA PHE A 178 11.26 -8.15 7.00
C PHE A 178 12.79 -8.02 7.09
N ALA A 179 13.30 -7.24 8.04
CA ALA A 179 14.73 -6.98 8.20
C ALA A 179 15.56 -8.24 8.53
N ARG A 180 14.91 -9.32 8.97
CA ARG A 180 15.55 -10.61 9.28
C ARG A 180 15.57 -11.58 8.08
N ARG A 181 14.90 -11.25 6.97
CA ARG A 181 14.81 -12.13 5.79
C ARG A 181 15.98 -11.90 4.84
N ASP A 182 16.38 -12.97 4.15
CA ASP A 182 17.43 -12.94 3.13
C ASP A 182 16.79 -13.06 1.73
N ARG A 183 16.76 -11.95 1.00
CA ARG A 183 16.03 -11.80 -0.27
C ARG A 183 16.93 -12.15 -1.44
N ARG A 184 16.56 -13.21 -2.18
CA ARG A 184 17.36 -13.75 -3.29
C ARG A 184 16.90 -13.32 -4.67
N PHE A 185 15.70 -12.75 -4.82
CA PHE A 185 15.15 -12.27 -6.10
C PHE A 185 15.29 -13.26 -7.27
N GLY A 186 15.07 -14.56 -7.01
CA GLY A 186 15.22 -15.62 -8.02
C GLY A 186 16.67 -16.07 -8.27
N GLY A 187 17.64 -15.53 -7.53
CA GLY A 187 19.02 -16.01 -7.47
C GLY A 187 19.12 -17.33 -6.72
N ILE A 188 19.95 -18.22 -7.24
CA ILE A 188 20.44 -19.40 -6.53
C ILE A 188 21.78 -19.01 -5.91
N ASP A 189 21.80 -18.82 -4.59
CA ASP A 189 23.08 -18.64 -3.87
C ASP A 189 23.98 -19.85 -4.17
N SER A 190 25.21 -19.60 -4.62
CA SER A 190 26.27 -20.61 -4.75
C SER A 190 27.19 -20.59 -3.53
#